data_AF-A0A143BMR1-F1
#
_entry.id   AF-A0A143BMR1-F1
#
_cell.length_a   1.000
_cell.length_b   1.000
_cell.length_c   1.000
_cell.angle_alpha   90.00
_cell.angle_beta   90.00
_cell.angle_gamma   90.00
#
_symmetry.space_group_name_H-M   'P 1'
#
loop_
_entity.id
_entity.type
_entity.pdbx_description
1 polymer ?
#
loop_
_entity_poly.entity_id
_entity_poly.type
_entity_poly.pdbx_seq_one_letter_code
_entity_poly.pdbx_strand_id
1 'polypeptide(L)'
;MELFPVTAEALLGIAVGFGLAAAAGFRVFVPLLAAAIAAKTGVLTLSPGFSWLATTPALAALGTATVLEVGAYSVPWLDQLLDIIATPAAMLAGMLAAASVVVDLPPVLKWGAVLLAGGAAGVTQGATVFTRFKSTTLTGGVGNPVVSTAELVAAVATSALAIFVPVLTLVAVLLLFVFFTRRVHGIFFGRRAARVAGVAAGGPPKVPRGP
;
A
#
# COMPACT_ATOMS: atom_id res chain seq x y z
N MET A 1 13.42 -7.82 33.06
CA MET A 1 13.16 -7.52 31.64
C MET A 1 11.75 -8.01 31.36
N GLU A 2 10.74 -7.18 31.67
CA GLU A 2 9.36 -7.55 31.35
C GLU A 2 9.23 -7.61 29.83
N LEU A 3 8.95 -8.80 29.32
CA LEU A 3 8.54 -9.00 27.94
C LEU A 3 7.27 -8.14 27.78
N PHE A 4 7.32 -7.09 26.96
CA PHE A 4 6.15 -6.23 26.72
C PHE A 4 4.93 -7.11 26.44
N PRO A 5 3.88 -7.08 27.28
CA PRO A 5 2.71 -7.91 27.04
C PRO A 5 1.97 -7.35 25.84
N VAL A 6 2.21 -7.91 24.66
CA VAL A 6 1.45 -7.59 23.44
C VAL A 6 0.08 -8.24 23.57
N THR A 7 -0.96 -7.41 23.66
CA THR A 7 -2.34 -7.87 23.81
C THR A 7 -2.93 -8.35 22.48
N ALA A 8 -4.02 -9.10 22.52
CA ALA A 8 -4.72 -9.54 21.32
C ALA A 8 -5.25 -8.32 20.53
N GLU A 9 -5.72 -7.30 21.25
CA GLU A 9 -6.20 -6.02 20.73
C GLU A 9 -5.08 -5.27 19.99
N ALA A 10 -3.86 -5.27 20.54
CA ALA A 10 -2.69 -4.68 19.89
C ALA A 10 -2.34 -5.41 18.58
N LEU A 11 -2.41 -6.75 18.55
CA LEU A 11 -2.19 -7.55 17.33
C LEU A 11 -3.27 -7.30 16.28
N LEU A 12 -4.53 -7.21 16.71
CA LEU A 12 -5.64 -6.87 15.83
C LEU A 12 -5.50 -5.46 15.27
N GLY A 13 -5.11 -4.48 16.09
CA GLY A 13 -4.84 -3.11 15.65
C GLY A 13 -3.72 -3.04 14.62
N ILE A 14 -2.64 -3.82 14.80
CA ILE A 14 -1.59 -3.98 13.78
C ILE A 14 -2.18 -4.55 12.48
N ALA A 15 -2.94 -5.64 12.57
CA ALA A 15 -3.50 -6.29 11.38
C ALA A 15 -4.47 -5.39 10.61
N VAL A 16 -5.38 -4.69 11.30
CA VAL A 16 -6.26 -3.68 10.70
C VAL A 16 -5.43 -2.55 10.08
N GLY A 17 -4.46 -2.02 10.82
CA GLY A 17 -3.63 -0.89 10.39
C GLY A 17 -2.84 -1.17 9.11
N PHE A 18 -2.22 -2.34 9.01
CA PHE A 18 -1.52 -2.78 7.81
C PHE A 18 -2.48 -3.07 6.64
N GLY A 19 -3.65 -3.65 6.90
CA GLY A 19 -4.67 -3.88 5.87
C GLY A 19 -5.20 -2.57 5.28
N LEU A 20 -5.53 -1.60 6.13
CA LEU A 20 -5.95 -0.27 5.71
C LEU A 20 -4.82 0.50 5.00
N ALA A 21 -3.57 0.33 5.43
CA ALA A 21 -2.43 0.94 4.77
C ALA A 21 -2.19 0.34 3.38
N ALA A 22 -2.28 -0.97 3.21
CA ALA A 22 -2.24 -1.60 1.89
C ALA A 22 -3.39 -1.11 0.99
N ALA A 23 -4.60 -0.95 1.54
CA ALA A 23 -5.72 -0.35 0.81
C ALA A 23 -5.43 1.11 0.38
N ALA A 24 -4.67 1.86 1.19
CA ALA A 24 -4.32 3.26 0.92
C ALA A 24 -3.44 3.45 -0.32
N GLY A 25 -2.70 2.42 -0.73
CA GLY A 25 -1.96 2.44 -2.00
C GLY A 25 -2.79 2.08 -3.23
N PHE A 26 -4.06 1.73 -3.09
CA PHE A 26 -4.99 1.72 -4.24
C PHE A 26 -5.74 3.05 -4.33
N ARG A 27 -6.19 3.56 -3.18
CA ARG A 27 -6.91 4.83 -3.03
C ARG A 27 -6.59 5.43 -1.68
N VAL A 28 -6.19 6.69 -1.65
CA VAL A 28 -5.70 7.39 -0.46
C VAL A 28 -6.83 7.60 0.55
N PHE A 29 -8.00 8.04 0.08
CA PHE A 29 -9.08 8.49 0.99
C PHE A 29 -10.09 7.39 1.33
N VAL A 30 -10.31 6.43 0.43
CA VAL A 30 -11.24 5.32 0.64
C VAL A 30 -11.03 4.56 1.97
N PRO A 31 -9.82 4.06 2.31
CA PRO A 31 -9.60 3.34 3.56
C PRO A 31 -9.71 4.23 4.79
N LEU A 32 -9.31 5.50 4.69
CA LEU A 32 -9.46 6.46 5.79
C LEU A 32 -10.94 6.74 6.06
N LEU A 33 -11.75 6.89 5.02
CA LEU A 33 -13.20 7.01 5.14
C LEU A 33 -13.81 5.75 5.75
N ALA A 34 -13.41 4.57 5.28
CA ALA A 34 -13.88 3.30 5.84
C ALA A 34 -13.55 3.17 7.33
N ALA A 35 -12.31 3.52 7.72
CA ALA A 35 -11.88 3.54 9.12
C ALA A 35 -12.66 4.56 9.96
N ALA A 36 -12.90 5.77 9.44
CA ALA A 36 -13.68 6.81 10.10
C ALA A 36 -15.14 6.38 10.33
N ILE A 37 -15.77 5.74 9.33
CA ILE A 37 -17.13 5.18 9.43
C ILE A 37 -17.17 4.05 10.46
N ALA A 38 -16.23 3.12 10.39
CA ALA A 38 -16.15 2.00 11.32
C ALA A 38 -15.91 2.47 12.76
N ALA A 39 -15.08 3.49 12.96
CA ALA A 39 -14.89 4.11 14.27
C ALA A 39 -16.15 4.80 14.78
N LYS A 40 -16.85 5.55 13.91
CA LYS A 40 -18.09 6.24 14.28
C LYS A 40 -19.25 5.29 14.62
N THR A 41 -19.26 4.11 14.01
CA THR A 41 -20.24 3.05 14.25
C THR A 41 -19.87 2.12 15.41
N GLY A 42 -18.69 2.33 16.03
CA GLY A 42 -18.21 1.52 17.16
C GLY A 42 -17.58 0.17 16.77
N VAL A 43 -17.39 -0.08 15.46
CA VAL A 43 -16.73 -1.30 14.96
C VAL A 43 -15.21 -1.25 15.21
N LEU A 44 -14.59 -0.07 15.10
CA LEU A 44 -13.17 0.13 15.37
C LEU A 44 -12.95 1.01 16.60
N THR A 45 -12.04 0.57 17.47
CA THR A 45 -11.51 1.40 18.55
C THR A 45 -10.33 2.22 18.02
N LEU A 46 -10.38 3.53 18.25
CA LEU A 46 -9.29 4.43 17.87
C LEU A 46 -8.34 4.69 19.05
N SER A 47 -7.06 4.84 18.74
CA SER A 47 -6.04 5.27 19.69
C SER A 47 -6.38 6.63 20.30
N PRO A 48 -6.02 6.86 21.58
CA PRO A 48 -6.05 8.19 22.18
C PRO A 48 -5.34 9.21 21.26
N GLY A 49 -6.01 10.32 20.95
CA GLY A 49 -5.55 11.36 20.01
C GLY A 49 -6.09 11.26 18.58
N PHE A 50 -6.73 10.15 18.20
CA PHE A 50 -7.31 9.97 16.86
C PHE A 50 -8.85 9.98 16.85
N SER A 51 -9.50 10.21 17.98
CA SER A 51 -10.98 10.29 18.09
C SER A 51 -11.62 11.29 17.13
N TRP A 52 -10.88 12.33 16.71
CA TRP A 52 -11.32 13.30 15.71
C TRP A 52 -11.71 12.66 14.37
N LEU A 53 -11.12 11.52 14.00
CA LEU A 53 -11.44 10.80 12.76
C LEU A 53 -12.90 10.33 12.74
N ALA A 54 -13.50 10.04 13.88
CA ALA A 54 -14.89 9.60 14.00
C ALA A 54 -15.91 10.77 14.03
N THR A 55 -15.45 12.02 13.92
CA THR A 55 -16.32 13.20 13.99
C THR A 55 -17.06 13.43 12.67
N THR A 56 -18.27 13.99 12.72
CA THR A 56 -19.05 14.32 11.50
C THR A 56 -18.28 15.21 10.50
N PRO A 57 -17.54 16.25 10.92
CA PRO A 57 -16.70 17.03 10.00
C PRO A 57 -15.61 16.20 9.32
N ALA A 58 -14.94 15.29 10.05
CA ALA A 58 -13.91 14.43 9.47
C ALA A 58 -14.50 13.47 8.43
N LEU A 59 -15.66 12.84 8.72
CA LEU A 59 -16.37 12.00 7.75
C LEU A 59 -16.80 12.80 6.52
N ALA A 60 -17.31 14.02 6.69
CA ALA A 60 -17.71 14.87 5.56
C ALA A 60 -16.51 15.25 4.68
N ALA A 61 -15.37 15.59 5.30
CA ALA A 61 -14.13 15.91 4.60
C ALA A 61 -13.57 14.69 3.85
N LEU A 62 -13.46 13.53 4.51
CA LEU A 62 -12.99 12.29 3.89
C LEU A 62 -13.94 11.78 2.81
N GLY A 63 -15.26 11.92 3.01
CA GLY A 63 -16.28 11.59 2.03
C GLY A 63 -16.14 12.45 0.77
N THR A 64 -16.03 13.76 0.96
CA THR A 64 -15.80 14.71 -0.15
C THR A 64 -14.49 14.40 -0.88
N ALA A 65 -13.40 14.18 -0.13
CA ALA A 65 -12.11 13.83 -0.70
C ALA A 65 -12.16 12.51 -1.49
N THR A 66 -12.91 11.51 -1.01
CA THR A 66 -13.11 10.24 -1.71
C THR A 66 -13.88 10.43 -3.02
N VAL A 67 -14.96 11.23 -3.03
CA VAL A 67 -15.71 11.54 -4.25
C VAL A 67 -14.82 12.27 -5.27
N LEU A 68 -14.05 13.25 -4.81
CA LEU A 68 -13.10 13.97 -5.66
C LEU A 68 -12.01 13.06 -6.21
N GLU A 69 -11.46 12.15 -5.39
CA GLU A 69 -10.47 11.15 -5.80
C GLU A 69 -11.04 10.22 -6.89
N VAL A 70 -12.25 9.70 -6.71
CA VAL A 70 -12.89 8.83 -7.72
C VAL A 70 -13.15 9.59 -9.02
N GLY A 71 -13.68 10.82 -8.92
CA GLY A 71 -13.95 11.67 -10.08
C GLY A 71 -12.67 12.05 -10.84
N ALA A 72 -11.62 12.46 -10.12
CA ALA A 72 -10.38 12.91 -10.72
C ALA A 72 -9.66 11.78 -11.49
N TYR A 73 -9.66 10.56 -10.94
CA TYR A 73 -9.08 9.38 -11.61
C TYR A 73 -9.93 8.80 -12.75
N SER A 74 -11.07 9.43 -13.06
CA SER A 74 -11.87 9.07 -14.25
C SER A 74 -11.52 9.95 -15.46
N VAL A 75 -10.77 11.04 -15.27
CA VAL A 75 -10.40 11.99 -16.32
C VAL A 75 -8.98 11.66 -16.83
N PRO A 76 -8.81 11.32 -18.12
CA PRO A 76 -7.48 11.12 -18.70
C PRO A 76 -6.61 12.38 -18.55
N TRP A 77 -5.30 12.22 -18.40
CA TRP A 77 -4.30 13.27 -18.11
C TRP A 77 -4.31 13.77 -16.65
N LEU A 78 -5.49 14.02 -16.07
CA LEU A 78 -5.60 14.42 -14.66
C LEU A 78 -5.11 13.32 -13.73
N ASP A 79 -5.36 12.06 -14.08
CA ASP A 79 -4.86 10.87 -13.40
C ASP A 79 -3.34 10.86 -13.19
N GLN A 80 -2.56 11.27 -14.19
CA GLN A 80 -1.09 11.33 -14.08
C GLN A 80 -0.61 12.42 -13.12
N LEU A 81 -1.29 13.57 -13.06
CA LEU A 81 -0.99 14.60 -12.07
C LEU A 81 -1.32 14.12 -10.66
N LEU A 82 -2.45 13.43 -10.49
CA LEU A 82 -2.82 12.85 -9.20
C LEU A 82 -1.80 11.83 -8.73
N ASP A 83 -1.23 11.00 -9.61
CA ASP A 83 -0.27 9.97 -9.20
C ASP A 83 1.00 10.53 -8.55
N ILE A 84 1.43 11.73 -8.95
CA ILE A 84 2.56 12.43 -8.32
C ILE A 84 2.26 12.76 -6.86
N ILE A 85 1.05 13.23 -6.57
CA ILE A 85 0.61 13.64 -5.24
C ILE A 85 0.16 12.44 -4.41
N ALA A 86 -0.51 11.49 -5.04
CA ALA A 86 -1.04 10.28 -4.43
C ALA A 86 0.07 9.37 -3.91
N THR A 87 1.26 9.39 -4.53
CA THR A 87 2.38 8.56 -4.06
C THR A 87 2.82 8.87 -2.62
N PRO A 88 3.23 10.10 -2.28
CA PRO A 88 3.53 10.46 -0.89
C PRO A 88 2.26 10.47 -0.03
N ALA A 89 1.10 10.84 -0.58
CA ALA A 89 -0.15 10.87 0.18
C ALA A 89 -0.60 9.46 0.63
N ALA A 90 -0.42 8.43 -0.19
CA ALA A 90 -0.75 7.04 0.15
C ALA A 90 0.08 6.54 1.33
N MET A 91 1.38 6.87 1.36
CA MET A 91 2.26 6.53 2.49
C MET A 91 1.81 7.23 3.78
N LEU A 92 1.50 8.53 3.70
CA LEU A 92 0.98 9.30 4.83
C LEU A 92 -0.38 8.81 5.30
N ALA A 93 -1.29 8.48 4.38
CA ALA A 93 -2.59 7.92 4.69
C ALA A 93 -2.49 6.54 5.33
N GLY A 94 -1.58 5.69 4.84
CA GLY A 94 -1.30 4.39 5.45
C GLY A 94 -0.72 4.51 6.86
N MET A 95 0.20 5.46 7.07
CA MET A 95 0.70 5.78 8.41
C MET A 95 -0.41 6.30 9.33
N LEU A 96 -1.25 7.21 8.85
CA LEU A 96 -2.37 7.77 9.60
C LEU A 96 -3.38 6.68 9.99
N ALA A 97 -3.75 5.82 9.04
CA ALA A 97 -4.64 4.69 9.27
C ALA A 97 -4.07 3.79 10.37
N ALA A 98 -2.82 3.34 10.22
CA ALA A 98 -2.16 2.50 11.23
C ALA A 98 -2.06 3.20 12.60
N ALA A 99 -1.63 4.46 12.64
CA ALA A 99 -1.47 5.20 13.90
C ALA A 99 -2.78 5.35 14.67
N SER A 100 -3.89 5.43 13.93
CA SER A 100 -5.23 5.58 14.50
C SER A 100 -5.81 4.29 15.10
N VAL A 101 -5.42 3.10 14.63
CA VAL A 101 -5.98 1.82 15.10
C VAL A 101 -4.99 0.96 15.88
N VAL A 102 -3.68 1.23 15.79
CA VAL A 102 -2.67 0.54 16.59
C VAL A 102 -2.70 1.08 18.03
N VAL A 103 -3.37 0.34 18.90
CA VAL A 103 -3.57 0.64 20.33
C VAL A 103 -2.67 -0.21 21.22
N ASP A 104 -2.48 0.22 22.46
CA ASP A 104 -1.84 -0.57 23.54
C ASP A 104 -0.44 -1.14 23.23
N LEU A 105 0.32 -0.45 22.37
CA LEU A 105 1.71 -0.75 22.09
C LEU A 105 2.66 0.30 22.70
N PRO A 106 3.82 -0.13 23.24
CA PRO A 106 4.89 0.79 23.60
C PRO A 106 5.24 1.74 22.45
N PRO A 107 5.56 3.02 22.70
CA PRO A 107 5.73 4.03 21.65
C PRO A 107 6.70 3.62 20.54
N VAL A 108 7.83 2.98 20.89
CA VAL A 108 8.84 2.53 19.92
C VAL A 108 8.26 1.48 18.96
N LEU A 109 7.52 0.50 19.48
CA LEU A 109 6.90 -0.54 18.66
C LEU A 109 5.75 0.00 17.83
N LYS A 110 4.93 0.88 18.41
CA LYS A 110 3.82 1.54 17.70
C LYS A 110 4.33 2.31 16.48
N TRP A 111 5.30 3.20 16.65
CA TRP A 111 5.80 4.01 15.55
C TRP A 111 6.59 3.18 14.53
N GLY A 112 7.28 2.12 14.96
CA GLY A 112 7.86 1.13 14.06
C GLY A 112 6.80 0.48 13.16
N ALA A 113 5.70 0.00 13.74
CA ALA A 113 4.57 -0.57 12.99
C ALA A 113 3.92 0.45 12.04
N VAL A 114 3.74 1.70 12.48
CA VAL A 114 3.19 2.79 11.66
C VAL A 114 4.07 3.07 10.43
N LEU A 115 5.38 3.19 10.61
CA LEU A 115 6.32 3.43 9.50
C LEU A 115 6.31 2.27 8.49
N LEU A 116 6.27 1.02 8.99
CA LEU A 116 6.17 -0.17 8.15
C LEU A 116 4.84 -0.23 7.38
N ALA A 117 3.74 0.17 8.01
CA ALA A 117 2.44 0.28 7.34
C ALA A 117 2.47 1.34 6.23
N GLY A 118 3.10 2.50 6.46
CA GLY A 118 3.37 3.48 5.41
C GLY A 118 4.19 2.92 4.24
N GLY A 119 5.17 2.07 4.53
CA GLY A 119 5.92 1.32 3.52
C GLY A 119 5.05 0.34 2.73
N ALA A 120 4.14 -0.39 3.39
CA ALA A 120 3.18 -1.27 2.74
C ALA A 120 2.29 -0.50 1.76
N ALA A 121 1.77 0.67 2.17
CA ALA A 121 1.00 1.56 1.31
C ALA A 121 1.82 2.01 0.08
N GLY A 122 3.08 2.38 0.28
CA GLY A 122 4.00 2.76 -0.80
C GLY A 122 4.24 1.63 -1.81
N VAL A 123 4.32 0.38 -1.35
CA VAL A 123 4.49 -0.78 -2.25
C VAL A 123 3.24 -1.01 -3.10
N THR A 124 2.06 -1.00 -2.48
CA THR A 124 0.79 -1.11 -3.22
C THR A 124 0.60 0.04 -4.20
N GLN A 125 0.94 1.27 -3.79
CA GLN A 125 0.89 2.45 -4.65
C GLN A 125 1.87 2.35 -5.83
N GLY A 126 3.08 1.84 -5.60
CA GLY A 126 4.02 1.57 -6.68
C GLY A 126 3.49 0.58 -7.70
N ALA A 127 2.74 -0.44 -7.26
CA ALA A 127 2.07 -1.39 -8.15
C ALA A 127 0.96 -0.72 -8.98
N THR A 128 0.12 0.11 -8.35
CA THR A 128 -0.96 0.92 -8.97
C THR A 128 -0.40 1.86 -10.05
N VAL A 129 0.65 2.63 -9.72
CA VAL A 129 1.32 3.53 -10.66
C VAL A 129 1.88 2.73 -11.85
N PHE A 130 2.45 1.56 -11.61
CA PHE A 130 2.97 0.70 -12.68
C PHE A 130 1.87 0.13 -13.58
N THR A 131 0.73 -0.32 -13.01
CA THR A 131 -0.40 -0.82 -13.80
C THR A 131 -1.00 0.26 -14.69
N ARG A 132 -1.14 1.48 -14.16
CA ARG A 132 -1.61 2.63 -14.94
C ARG A 132 -0.62 3.06 -16.00
N PHE A 133 0.67 3.10 -15.69
CA PHE A 133 1.71 3.37 -16.70
C PHE A 133 1.63 2.39 -17.88
N LYS A 134 1.46 1.10 -17.61
CA LYS A 134 1.24 0.08 -18.65
C LYS A 134 -0.06 0.32 -19.43
N SER A 135 -1.14 0.67 -18.75
CA SER A 135 -2.42 1.00 -19.40
C SER A 135 -2.29 2.22 -20.32
N THR A 136 -1.67 3.31 -19.85
CA THR A 136 -1.43 4.52 -20.64
C THR A 136 -0.60 4.22 -21.88
N THR A 137 0.50 3.48 -21.72
CA THR A 137 1.40 3.14 -22.84
C THR A 137 0.76 2.22 -23.88
N LEU A 138 -0.15 1.33 -23.48
CA LEU A 138 -0.83 0.40 -24.38
C LEU A 138 -2.11 0.96 -25.02
N THR A 139 -2.83 1.86 -24.33
CA THR A 139 -4.17 2.31 -24.74
C THR A 139 -4.26 3.81 -25.00
N GLY A 140 -3.15 4.55 -24.86
CA GLY A 140 -3.16 6.02 -24.92
C GLY A 140 -3.92 6.68 -23.77
N GLY A 141 -4.13 5.96 -22.65
CA GLY A 141 -4.82 6.47 -21.46
C GLY A 141 -6.33 6.18 -21.42
N VAL A 142 -6.92 5.67 -22.50
CA VAL A 142 -8.36 5.34 -22.57
C VAL A 142 -8.72 4.16 -21.65
N GLY A 143 -7.77 3.27 -21.35
CA GLY A 143 -7.95 2.17 -20.41
C GLY A 143 -7.89 2.56 -18.93
N ASN A 144 -7.41 3.77 -18.61
CA ASN A 144 -7.13 4.16 -17.23
C ASN A 144 -8.39 4.25 -16.35
N PRO A 145 -9.56 4.69 -16.83
CA PRO A 145 -10.80 4.63 -16.05
C PRO A 145 -11.18 3.21 -15.60
N VAL A 146 -10.90 2.18 -16.42
CA VAL A 146 -11.18 0.79 -16.07
C VAL A 146 -10.23 0.31 -14.95
N VAL A 147 -8.94 0.62 -15.08
CA VAL A 147 -7.92 0.32 -14.05
C VAL A 147 -8.26 1.05 -12.74
N SER A 148 -8.60 2.33 -12.84
CA SER A 148 -9.07 3.20 -11.75
C SER A 148 -10.28 2.61 -11.03
N THR A 149 -11.24 2.06 -11.76
CA THR A 149 -12.41 1.38 -11.18
C THR A 149 -12.01 0.10 -10.44
N ALA A 150 -11.11 -0.70 -11.02
CA ALA A 150 -10.60 -1.91 -10.36
C ALA A 150 -9.85 -1.57 -9.06
N GLU A 151 -9.06 -0.50 -9.04
CA GLU A 151 -8.36 -0.02 -7.85
C GLU A 151 -9.34 0.49 -6.78
N LEU A 152 -10.43 1.15 -7.18
CA LEU A 152 -11.48 1.55 -6.24
C LEU A 152 -12.13 0.32 -5.58
N VAL A 153 -12.49 -0.69 -6.37
CA VAL A 153 -13.05 -1.95 -5.84
C VAL A 153 -12.05 -2.63 -4.92
N ALA A 154 -10.78 -2.70 -5.31
CA ALA A 154 -9.71 -3.26 -4.49
C ALA A 154 -9.54 -2.51 -3.16
N ALA A 155 -9.59 -1.17 -3.18
CA ALA A 155 -9.50 -0.34 -1.99
C ALA A 155 -10.68 -0.60 -1.03
N VAL A 156 -11.91 -0.61 -1.55
CA VAL A 156 -13.13 -0.86 -0.76
C VAL A 156 -13.09 -2.27 -0.18
N ALA A 157 -12.81 -3.28 -0.99
CA ALA A 157 -12.77 -4.67 -0.57
C ALA A 157 -11.66 -4.92 0.48
N THR A 158 -10.45 -4.41 0.24
CA THR A 158 -9.33 -4.56 1.16
C THR A 158 -9.60 -3.82 2.48
N SER A 159 -10.22 -2.65 2.43
CA SER A 159 -10.60 -1.91 3.65
C SER A 159 -11.65 -2.67 4.46
N ALA A 160 -12.70 -3.19 3.80
CA ALA A 160 -13.72 -3.98 4.47
C ALA A 160 -13.13 -5.26 5.10
N LEU A 161 -12.32 -6.00 4.34
CA LEU A 161 -11.63 -7.19 4.83
C LEU A 161 -10.69 -6.86 6.00
N ALA A 162 -9.95 -5.75 5.92
CA ALA A 162 -9.06 -5.32 7.00
C ALA A 162 -9.81 -5.07 8.30
N ILE A 163 -11.02 -4.52 8.22
CA ILE A 163 -11.83 -4.17 9.39
C ILE A 163 -12.53 -5.41 9.98
N PHE A 164 -13.14 -6.26 9.14
CA PHE A 164 -13.96 -7.38 9.61
C PHE A 164 -13.17 -8.67 9.82
N VAL A 165 -12.11 -8.88 9.04
CA VAL A 165 -11.29 -10.10 9.09
C VAL A 165 -9.80 -9.74 9.05
N PRO A 166 -9.30 -8.99 10.05
CA PRO A 166 -7.97 -8.35 10.02
C PRO A 166 -6.83 -9.34 9.83
N VAL A 167 -6.86 -10.49 10.51
CA VAL A 167 -5.79 -11.49 10.46
C VAL A 167 -5.64 -12.07 9.06
N LEU A 168 -6.75 -12.45 8.40
CA LEU A 168 -6.70 -12.95 7.02
C LEU A 168 -6.19 -11.88 6.05
N THR A 169 -6.61 -10.63 6.26
CA THR A 169 -6.17 -9.51 5.42
C THR A 169 -4.68 -9.27 5.56
N LEU A 170 -4.16 -9.28 6.79
CA LEU A 170 -2.73 -9.13 7.04
C LEU A 170 -1.92 -10.25 6.35
N VAL A 171 -2.36 -11.50 6.47
CA VAL A 171 -1.72 -12.64 5.79
C VAL A 171 -1.74 -12.45 4.28
N ALA A 172 -2.89 -12.07 3.70
CA ALA A 172 -3.01 -11.82 2.26
C ALA A 172 -2.08 -10.70 1.78
N VAL A 173 -2.02 -9.58 2.51
CA VAL A 173 -1.11 -8.45 2.23
C VAL A 173 0.35 -8.89 2.29
N LEU A 174 0.73 -9.66 3.30
CA LEU A 174 2.10 -10.19 3.43
C LEU A 174 2.45 -11.16 2.29
N LEU A 175 1.53 -12.05 1.89
CA LEU A 175 1.74 -12.95 0.77
C LEU A 175 1.92 -12.20 -0.55
N LEU A 176 1.09 -11.19 -0.80
CA LEU A 176 1.22 -10.31 -1.97
C LEU A 176 2.56 -9.57 -1.94
N PHE A 177 2.95 -9.02 -0.79
CA PHE A 177 4.23 -8.34 -0.64
C PHE A 177 5.42 -9.25 -0.93
N VAL A 178 5.44 -10.47 -0.38
CA VAL A 178 6.47 -11.48 -0.65
C VAL A 178 6.48 -11.88 -2.12
N PHE A 179 5.31 -12.05 -2.73
CA PHE A 179 5.20 -12.38 -4.15
C PHE A 179 5.80 -11.29 -5.05
N PHE A 180 5.45 -10.03 -4.83
CA PHE A 180 5.96 -8.90 -5.62
C PHE A 180 7.47 -8.71 -5.45
N THR A 181 7.96 -8.74 -4.21
CA THR A 181 9.41 -8.58 -3.92
C THR A 181 10.24 -9.68 -4.56
N ARG A 182 9.80 -10.95 -4.51
CA ARG A 182 10.48 -12.06 -5.20
C ARG A 182 10.49 -11.89 -6.71
N ARG A 183 9.39 -11.41 -7.29
CA ARG A 183 9.29 -11.18 -8.74
C ARG A 183 10.24 -10.08 -9.22
N VAL A 184 10.31 -8.97 -8.48
CA VAL A 184 11.22 -7.85 -8.76
C VAL A 184 12.68 -8.29 -8.59
N HIS A 185 13.00 -8.98 -7.49
CA HIS A 185 14.35 -9.48 -7.23
C HIS A 185 14.83 -10.44 -8.34
N GLY A 186 13.97 -11.34 -8.81
CA GLY A 186 14.29 -12.23 -9.93
C GLY A 186 14.62 -11.51 -11.24
N ILE A 187 13.95 -10.38 -11.52
CA ILE A 187 14.18 -9.58 -12.74
C ILE A 187 15.49 -8.80 -12.67
N PHE A 188 15.80 -8.18 -11.52
CA PHE A 188 17.01 -7.38 -11.35
C PHE A 188 18.28 -8.23 -11.10
N PHE A 189 18.19 -9.27 -10.28
CA PHE A 189 19.35 -10.09 -9.91
C PHE A 189 19.57 -11.30 -10.83
N GLY A 190 18.53 -11.80 -11.52
CA GLY A 190 18.68 -12.86 -12.53
C GLY A 190 19.53 -12.43 -13.73
N ARG A 191 19.52 -11.13 -14.07
CA ARG A 191 20.35 -10.56 -15.14
C ARG A 191 21.84 -10.48 -14.77
N ARG A 192 22.19 -10.30 -13.49
CA ARG A 192 23.58 -10.29 -13.02
C ARG A 192 24.19 -11.70 -13.06
N ALA A 193 23.45 -12.72 -12.62
CA ALA A 193 23.90 -14.11 -12.69
C ALA A 193 24.14 -14.57 -14.14
N ALA A 194 23.25 -14.21 -15.06
CA ALA A 194 23.41 -14.52 -16.49
C ALA A 194 24.62 -13.78 -17.13
N ARG A 195 24.89 -12.53 -16.73
CA ARG A 195 26.02 -11.75 -17.25
C ARG A 195 27.38 -12.28 -16.75
N VAL A 196 27.46 -12.70 -15.49
CA VAL A 196 28.68 -13.31 -14.92
C VAL A 196 28.93 -14.70 -15.52
N ALA A 197 27.88 -15.50 -15.72
CA ALA A 197 27.98 -16.80 -16.39
C ALA A 197 28.42 -16.68 -17.86
N GLY A 198 27.92 -15.67 -18.59
CA GLY A 198 28.32 -15.41 -19.98
C GLY A 198 29.78 -14.95 -20.13
N VAL A 199 30.31 -14.21 -19.15
CA VAL A 199 31.75 -13.83 -19.12
C VAL A 199 32.64 -15.03 -18.77
N ALA A 200 32.21 -15.92 -17.89
CA ALA A 200 32.95 -17.14 -17.56
C ALA A 200 32.94 -18.18 -18.69
N ALA A 201 31.91 -18.18 -19.55
CA ALA A 201 31.80 -19.06 -20.71
C ALA A 201 32.60 -18.58 -21.95
N GLY A 202 33.03 -17.31 -21.96
CA GLY A 202 33.97 -16.79 -22.95
C GLY A 202 35.38 -17.27 -22.65
N GLY A 203 35.76 -18.43 -23.20
CA GLY A 203 37.10 -19.01 -23.03
C GLY A 203 38.24 -18.01 -23.34
N PRO A 204 39.46 -18.27 -22.82
CA PRO A 204 40.55 -17.30 -22.86
C PRO A 204 40.87 -16.87 -24.30
N PRO A 205 41.26 -15.59 -24.52
CA PRO A 205 41.58 -15.08 -25.84
C PRO A 205 42.69 -15.93 -26.46
N LYS A 206 42.44 -16.42 -27.69
CA LYS A 206 43.47 -17.14 -28.46
C LYS A 206 44.65 -16.21 -28.67
N VAL A 207 45.77 -16.52 -28.02
CA VAL A 207 47.04 -15.82 -28.22
C VAL A 207 47.41 -15.96 -29.71
N PRO A 208 47.65 -14.86 -30.43
CA PRO A 208 48.13 -14.95 -31.80
C PRO A 208 49.48 -15.65 -31.78
N ARG A 209 49.59 -16.78 -32.47
CA ARG A 209 50.90 -17.38 -32.76
C ARG A 209 51.59 -16.42 -33.73
N GLY A 210 52.70 -15.82 -33.28
CA GLY A 210 53.56 -15.01 -34.13
C GLY A 210 54.13 -15.83 -35.29
N PRO A 211 54.64 -15.13 -36.32
CA PRO A 211 55.14 -15.74 -37.56
C PRO A 211 56.30 -16.71 -37.33
#